data_AF-A0A417YS75-F1
#
_entry.id   AF-A0A417YS75-F1
#
_cell.length_a   1.000
_cell.length_b   1.000
_cell.length_c   1.000
_cell.angle_alpha   90.00
_cell.angle_beta   90.00
_cell.angle_gamma   90.00
#
_symmetry.space_group_name_H-M   'P 1'
#
loop_
_entity.id
_entity.type
_entity.pdbx_description
1 polymer ?
#
loop_
_entity_poly.entity_id
_entity_poly.type
_entity_poly.pdbx_seq_one_letter_code
_entity_poly.pdbx_strand_id
1 'polypeptide(L)'
;MSIKKINIGLILILVSSIIYGYALISASVYSHLLIGNQDLGWDRRYGVFGTALKEAGTIPIILSILLGLMGLMIGVKSIKTK
;
A
#
# COMPACT_ATOMS: atom_id res chain seq x y z
N MET A 1 -12.20 14.46 -23.58
CA MET A 1 -11.20 14.16 -22.52
C MET A 1 -11.28 15.24 -21.46
N SER A 2 -11.83 14.94 -20.28
CA SER A 2 -11.75 15.90 -19.16
C SER A 2 -10.38 15.75 -18.50
N ILE A 3 -9.45 16.64 -18.84
CA ILE A 3 -8.08 16.67 -18.28
C ILE A 3 -8.11 16.62 -16.74
N LYS A 4 -9.14 17.21 -16.12
CA LYS A 4 -9.34 17.16 -14.67
C LYS A 4 -9.55 15.74 -14.15
N LYS A 5 -10.39 14.93 -14.81
CA LYS A 5 -10.71 13.56 -14.35
C LYS A 5 -9.52 12.61 -14.49
N ILE A 6 -8.77 12.72 -15.59
CA ILE A 6 -7.58 11.88 -15.79
C ILE A 6 -6.46 12.23 -14.81
N ASN A 7 -6.24 13.51 -14.53
CA ASN A 7 -5.25 13.95 -13.53
C ASN A 7 -5.60 13.44 -12.13
N ILE A 8 -6.89 13.48 -11.74
CA ILE A 8 -7.35 12.92 -10.47
C ILE A 8 -7.07 11.42 -10.39
N GLY A 9 -7.37 10.67 -11.46
CA GLY A 9 -7.08 9.24 -11.53
C GLY A 9 -5.58 8.93 -11.39
N LEU A 10 -4.73 9.67 -12.08
CA LEU A 10 -3.27 9.53 -12.02
C LEU A 10 -2.71 9.88 -10.64
N ILE A 11 -3.19 10.95 -10.01
CA ILE A 11 -2.78 11.34 -8.65
C ILE A 11 -3.16 10.24 -7.65
N LEU A 12 -4.36 9.66 -7.76
CA LEU A 12 -4.77 8.57 -6.87
C LEU A 12 -3.88 7.32 -7.03
N ILE A 13 -3.50 6.96 -8.25
CA ILE A 13 -2.57 5.85 -8.52
C ILE A 13 -1.16 6.16 -7.98
N LEU A 14 -0.70 7.39 -8.12
CA LEU A 14 0.59 7.80 -7.57
C LEU A 14 0.60 7.72 -6.04
N VAL A 15 -0.44 8.28 -5.40
CA VAL A 15 -0.60 8.24 -3.94
C VAL A 15 -0.72 6.81 -3.44
N SER A 16 -1.47 5.93 -4.12
CA SER A 16 -1.53 4.52 -3.73
C SER A 16 -0.17 3.85 -3.80
N SER A 17 0.61 4.11 -4.84
CA SER A 17 1.95 3.56 -5.00
C SER A 17 2.89 4.00 -3.87
N ILE A 18 2.82 5.27 -3.48
CA ILE A 18 3.61 5.81 -2.36
C ILE A 18 3.20 5.13 -1.04
N ILE A 19 1.90 5.00 -0.77
CA ILE A 19 1.41 4.36 0.46
C ILE A 19 1.82 2.88 0.52
N TYR A 20 1.75 2.17 -0.61
CA TYR A 20 2.21 0.79 -0.70
C TYR A 20 3.71 0.67 -0.41
N GLY A 21 4.53 1.53 -1.02
CA GLY A 21 5.97 1.58 -0.76
C GLY A 21 6.28 1.90 0.71
N TYR A 22 5.56 2.84 1.31
CA TYR A 22 5.66 3.16 2.73
C TYR A 22 5.35 1.95 3.62
N ALA A 23 4.31 1.16 3.28
CA ALA A 23 3.97 -0.05 4.00
C ALA A 23 5.12 -1.08 4.01
N LEU A 24 5.79 -1.26 2.87
CA LEU A 24 6.93 -2.17 2.75
C LEU A 24 8.16 -1.68 3.51
N ILE A 25 8.43 -0.36 3.46
CA ILE A 25 9.50 0.26 4.24
C ILE A 25 9.22 0.09 5.75
N SER A 26 8.00 0.35 6.17
CA SER A 26 7.57 0.20 7.57
C SER A 26 7.71 -1.26 8.03
N ALA A 27 7.25 -2.23 7.23
CA ALA A 27 7.44 -3.65 7.53
C ALA A 27 8.92 -4.04 7.65
N SER A 28 9.78 -3.47 6.79
CA SER A 28 11.23 -3.71 6.85
C SER A 28 11.83 -3.19 8.16
N VAL A 29 11.49 -1.96 8.57
CA VAL A 29 11.97 -1.38 9.83
C VAL A 29 11.41 -2.14 11.04
N TYR A 30 10.11 -2.47 11.02
CA TYR A 30 9.46 -3.18 12.11
C TYR A 30 10.02 -4.60 12.27
N SER A 31 10.40 -5.27 11.18
CA SER A 31 11.08 -6.58 11.21
C SER A 31 12.34 -6.59 12.09
N HIS A 32 13.12 -5.50 12.07
CA HIS A 32 14.31 -5.39 12.93
C HIS A 32 13.93 -5.34 14.42
N LEU A 33 12.79 -4.74 14.77
CA LEU A 33 12.29 -4.70 16.15
C LEU A 33 11.83 -6.08 16.63
N LEU A 34 11.19 -6.89 15.76
CA LEU A 34 10.78 -8.26 16.12
C LEU A 34 11.97 -9.20 16.35
N ILE A 35 13.10 -8.98 15.67
CA ILE A 35 14.32 -9.78 15.88
C ILE A 35 15.07 -9.30 17.13
N GLY A 36 15.13 -7.98 17.35
CA GLY A 36 15.90 -7.37 18.42
C GLY A 36 15.27 -7.45 19.80
N ASN A 37 13.94 -7.47 19.88
CA ASN A 37 13.20 -7.53 21.15
C ASN A 37 12.69 -8.95 21.40
N GLN A 38 13.24 -9.60 22.42
CA GLN A 38 12.91 -10.99 22.78
C GLN A 38 11.42 -11.18 23.14
N ASP A 39 10.72 -10.11 23.52
CA ASP A 39 9.32 -10.16 23.96
C ASP A 39 8.29 -10.03 22.82
N LEU A 40 8.65 -9.45 21.68
CA LEU A 40 7.69 -9.22 20.59
C LEU A 40 7.46 -10.50 19.77
N GLY A 41 8.46 -11.38 19.71
CA GLY A 41 8.39 -12.64 18.96
C GLY A 41 8.03 -12.43 17.49
N TRP A 42 7.95 -13.51 16.72
CA TRP A 42 7.37 -13.47 15.37
C TRP A 42 6.72 -14.80 15.07
N ASP A 43 5.69 -14.80 14.22
CA ASP A 43 4.98 -16.02 13.87
C ASP A 43 5.77 -16.80 12.81
N ARG A 44 6.20 -18.03 13.17
CA ARG A 44 6.99 -18.90 12.30
C ARG A 44 6.34 -19.18 10.94
N ARG A 45 5.01 -19.10 10.84
CA ARG A 45 4.28 -19.32 9.58
C ARG A 45 4.49 -18.21 8.57
N TYR A 46 4.72 -16.99 9.04
CA TYR A 46 4.81 -15.79 8.19
C TYR A 46 6.25 -15.28 8.07
N GLY A 47 7.18 -15.76 8.89
CA GLY A 47 8.52 -15.18 8.94
C GLY A 47 8.53 -13.81 9.62
N VAL A 48 9.71 -13.31 9.94
CA VAL A 48 9.86 -11.99 10.57
C VAL A 48 9.20 -10.89 9.72
N PHE A 49 9.53 -10.85 8.43
CA PHE A 49 8.99 -9.83 7.52
C PHE A 49 7.49 -9.98 7.31
N GLY A 50 6.97 -11.20 7.17
CA GLY A 50 5.53 -11.40 6.99
C GLY A 50 4.73 -11.05 8.23
N THR A 51 5.23 -11.36 9.44
CA THR A 51 4.63 -10.88 10.69
C THR A 51 4.65 -9.35 10.74
N ALA A 52 5.79 -8.73 10.41
CA ALA A 52 5.90 -7.29 10.39
C ALA A 52 4.99 -6.61 9.37
N LEU A 53 4.85 -7.20 8.18
CA LEU A 53 3.94 -6.74 7.14
C LEU A 53 2.48 -6.87 7.57
N LYS A 54 2.13 -7.92 8.31
CA LYS A 54 0.79 -8.12 8.86
C LYS A 54 0.46 -7.10 9.95
N GLU A 55 1.41 -6.78 10.82
CA GLU A 55 1.17 -5.87 11.94
C GLU A 55 1.26 -4.39 11.53
N ALA A 56 2.31 -4.01 10.81
CA ALA A 56 2.56 -2.61 10.41
C ALA A 56 2.03 -2.27 9.00
N GLY A 57 1.94 -3.25 8.11
CA GLY A 57 1.62 -3.04 6.69
C GLY A 57 0.14 -3.22 6.31
N THR A 58 -0.68 -3.93 7.10
CA THR A 58 -2.05 -4.29 6.70
C THR A 58 -2.92 -3.09 6.35
N ILE A 59 -3.02 -2.10 7.25
CA ILE A 59 -3.86 -0.91 7.03
C ILE A 59 -3.36 -0.09 5.82
N PRO A 60 -2.06 0.28 5.73
CA PRO A 60 -1.53 0.98 4.57
C PRO A 60 -1.74 0.23 3.25
N ILE A 61 -1.55 -1.09 3.22
CA ILE A 61 -1.73 -1.90 2.01
C ILE A 61 -3.19 -1.88 1.56
N ILE A 62 -4.14 -2.10 2.47
CA ILE A 62 -5.58 -2.03 2.13
C ILE A 62 -5.93 -0.67 1.56
N LEU A 63 -5.45 0.41 2.20
CA LEU A 63 -5.69 1.77 1.73
C LEU A 63 -5.10 2.02 0.34
N SER A 64 -3.87 1.53 0.10
CA SER A 64 -3.23 1.63 -1.21
C SER A 64 -4.05 0.92 -2.30
N ILE A 65 -4.57 -0.29 -2.01
CA ILE A 65 -5.36 -1.05 -2.97
C ILE A 65 -6.66 -0.30 -3.31
N LEU A 66 -7.37 0.21 -2.30
CA LEU A 66 -8.61 0.95 -2.51
C LEU A 66 -8.38 2.22 -3.35
N LEU A 67 -7.35 3.00 -3.02
CA LEU A 67 -7.00 4.21 -3.77
C LEU A 67 -6.57 3.89 -5.21
N GLY A 68 -5.78 2.83 -5.40
CA GLY A 68 -5.34 2.37 -6.71
C GLY A 68 -6.51 1.94 -7.60
N LEU A 69 -7.44 1.16 -7.04
CA LEU A 69 -8.66 0.75 -7.74
C LEU A 69 -9.55 1.94 -8.10
N MET A 70 -9.75 2.88 -7.18
CA MET A 70 -10.50 4.12 -7.45
C MET A 70 -9.83 4.96 -8.55
N GLY A 71 -8.52 5.14 -8.48
CA GLY A 71 -7.73 5.86 -9.48
C GLY A 71 -7.82 5.21 -10.87
N LEU A 72 -7.69 3.88 -10.94
CA LEU A 72 -7.88 3.10 -12.16
C LEU A 72 -9.30 3.24 -12.73
N MET A 73 -10.34 3.12 -11.90
CA MET A 73 -11.73 3.26 -12.34
C MET A 73 -11.99 4.65 -12.94
N ILE A 74 -11.52 5.72 -12.29
CA ILE A 74 -11.67 7.09 -12.77
C ILE A 74 -10.87 7.31 -14.06
N GLY A 75 -9.61 6.85 -14.09
CA GLY A 75 -8.73 6.96 -15.25
C GLY A 75 -9.30 6.26 -16.48
N VAL A 76 -9.69 4.97 -16.33
CA VAL A 76 -10.24 4.15 -17.42
C VAL A 76 -11.57 4.71 -17.91
N LYS A 77 -12.50 5.09 -17.01
CA LYS A 77 -13.76 5.72 -17.41
C LYS A 77 -13.52 7.03 -18.17
N SER A 78 -12.56 7.85 -17.72
CA SER A 78 -12.23 9.11 -18.39
C SER A 78 -11.66 8.92 -19.80
N ILE A 79 -11.01 7.77 -20.07
CA ILE A 79 -10.49 7.42 -21.40
C ILE A 79 -11.61 6.85 -22.27
N LYS A 80 -12.49 5.98 -21.72
CA LYS A 80 -13.57 5.30 -22.45
C LYS A 80 -14.78 6.17 -22.79
N THR A 81 -15.06 7.25 -22.05
CA THR A 81 -16.15 8.21 -22.38
C THR A 81 -15.75 9.17 -23.52
N LYS A 82 -14.83 8.75 -24.37
CA LYS A 82 -14.40 9.43 -25.58
C LYS A 82 -14.91 8.62 -26.76
#